data_AF-A0A0M3KHH0-F1
#
_entry.id   AF-A0A0M3KHH0-F1
#
_cell.length_a   1.000
_cell.length_b   1.000
_cell.length_c   1.000
_cell.angle_alpha   90.00
_cell.angle_beta   90.00
_cell.angle_gamma   90.00
#
_symmetry.space_group_name_H-M   'P 1'
#
loop_
_entity.id
_entity.type
_entity.pdbx_description
1 polymer ?
#
loop_
_entity_poly.entity_id
_entity_poly.type
_entity_poly.pdbx_seq_one_letter_code
_entity_poly.pdbx_strand_id
1 'polypeptide(L)'
;MAAELTSPTTPPFTVRHHKIYCQLPGCSRRATPFATVAAWKTHVRRANCHNTNNLCTWCGHNVNMPDGLSARQVTIRMDAHRAERCASAPKKILGARIETAERLRELGRDYSYIAVP
;
A
#
# COMPACT_ATOMS: atom_id res chain seq x y z
N MET A 1 -6.37 -12.75 -12.31
CA MET A 1 -5.11 -12.00 -12.55
C MET A 1 -5.23 -10.65 -11.87
N ALA A 2 -4.26 -10.28 -11.02
CA ALA A 2 -4.28 -9.02 -10.28
C ALA A 2 -3.95 -7.84 -11.21
N ALA A 3 -4.91 -7.42 -12.05
CA ALA A 3 -4.77 -6.29 -12.99
C ALA A 3 -4.38 -4.96 -12.29
N GLU A 4 -4.50 -4.91 -10.97
CA GLU A 4 -4.21 -3.76 -10.13
C GLU A 4 -2.74 -3.65 -9.68
N LEU A 5 -1.95 -4.73 -9.71
CA LEU A 5 -0.62 -4.75 -9.08
C LEU A 5 0.52 -4.94 -10.08
N THR A 6 1.56 -4.15 -9.90
CA THR A 6 2.84 -4.29 -10.61
C THR A 6 3.99 -4.44 -9.62
N SER A 7 5.00 -5.22 -10.01
CA SER A 7 6.24 -5.31 -9.25
C SER A 7 7.00 -3.98 -9.34
N PRO A 8 7.56 -3.46 -8.24
CA PRO A 8 8.41 -2.28 -8.30
C PRO A 8 9.63 -2.55 -9.20
N THR A 9 9.86 -1.70 -10.19
CA THR A 9 10.99 -1.83 -11.14
C THR A 9 12.35 -1.65 -10.46
N THR A 10 12.38 -0.91 -9.35
CA THR A 10 13.57 -0.71 -8.52
C THR A 10 13.28 -1.15 -7.09
N PRO A 11 14.26 -1.72 -6.37
CA PRO A 11 14.12 -2.01 -4.95
C PRO A 11 13.71 -0.75 -4.17
N PRO A 12 12.64 -0.79 -3.36
CA PRO A 12 12.12 0.40 -2.69
C PRO A 12 13.01 0.85 -1.51
N PHE A 13 13.91 -0.02 -1.07
CA PHE A 13 14.98 0.28 -0.12
C PHE A 13 16.21 -0.57 -0.40
N THR A 14 17.35 -0.17 0.15
CA THR A 14 18.57 -0.98 0.24
C THR A 14 18.97 -1.19 1.69
N VAL A 15 19.70 -2.27 1.95
CA VAL A 15 20.25 -2.56 3.29
C VAL A 15 21.76 -2.39 3.23
N ARG A 16 22.32 -1.54 4.11
CA ARG A 16 23.77 -1.34 4.27
C ARG A 16 24.09 -1.28 5.76
N HIS A 17 25.09 -2.05 6.22
CA HIS A 17 25.47 -2.12 7.64
C HIS A 17 24.27 -2.33 8.59
N HIS A 18 23.39 -3.28 8.25
CA HIS A 18 22.15 -3.58 9.00
C HIS A 18 21.18 -2.39 9.15
N LYS A 19 21.30 -1.39 8.28
CA LYS A 19 20.43 -0.21 8.23
C LYS A 19 19.71 -0.13 6.89
N ILE A 20 18.51 0.45 6.91
CA ILE A 20 17.64 0.54 5.73
C ILE A 20 17.66 1.94 5.16
N TYR A 21 17.93 2.06 3.86
CA TYR A 21 17.96 3.33 3.14
C TYR A 21 16.82 3.37 2.12
N CYS A 22 15.94 4.36 2.24
CA CYS A 22 14.81 4.51 1.33
C CYS A 22 15.30 4.90 -0.08
N GLN A 23 14.85 4.17 -1.10
CA GLN A 23 15.22 4.43 -2.50
C GLN A 23 14.08 5.03 -3.32
N LEU A 24 12.88 5.16 -2.72
CA LEU A 24 11.71 5.69 -3.40
C LEU A 24 11.96 7.10 -3.95
N PRO A 25 11.51 7.38 -5.19
CA PRO A 25 11.59 8.71 -5.82
C PRO A 25 11.14 9.82 -4.87
N GLY A 26 11.86 10.94 -4.89
CA GLY A 26 11.51 12.11 -4.06
C GLY A 26 11.71 11.97 -2.54
N CYS A 27 12.25 10.87 -2.02
CA CYS A 27 12.50 10.73 -0.59
C CYS A 27 13.44 11.84 -0.07
N SER A 28 13.01 12.59 0.95
CA SER A 28 13.84 13.62 1.61
C SER A 28 14.87 13.04 2.58
N ARG A 29 14.80 11.74 2.89
CA ARG A 29 15.64 11.05 3.88
C ARG A 29 16.57 10.00 3.25
N ARG A 30 16.93 10.12 1.97
CA ARG A 30 17.77 9.13 1.26
C ARG A 30 19.09 8.80 1.96
N ALA A 31 19.72 9.79 2.60
CA ALA A 31 20.98 9.62 3.32
C ALA A 31 20.80 9.19 4.79
N THR A 32 19.58 9.24 5.33
CA THR A 32 19.31 8.94 6.74
C THR A 32 18.71 7.54 6.88
N PRO A 33 19.43 6.58 7.49
CA PRO A 33 18.94 5.22 7.61
C PRO A 33 17.80 5.06 8.62
N PHE A 34 17.04 3.98 8.45
CA PHE A 34 16.12 3.43 9.44
C PHE A 34 16.74 2.18 10.11
N ALA A 35 16.49 2.01 11.41
CA ALA A 35 16.96 0.84 12.15
C ALA A 35 16.20 -0.45 11.82
N THR A 36 14.92 -0.34 11.42
CA THR A 36 14.05 -1.51 11.17
C THR A 36 13.17 -1.29 9.94
N VAL A 37 12.74 -2.40 9.33
CA VAL A 37 11.79 -2.38 8.20
C VAL A 37 10.48 -1.73 8.63
N ALA A 38 10.03 -1.95 9.86
CA ALA A 38 8.81 -1.34 10.40
C ALA A 38 8.90 0.20 10.45
N ALA A 39 10.04 0.74 10.88
CA ALA A 39 10.28 2.19 10.88
C ALA A 39 10.29 2.76 9.45
N TRP A 40 10.95 2.07 8.51
CA TRP A 40 10.92 2.44 7.09
C TRP A 40 9.50 2.39 6.51
N LYS A 41 8.73 1.32 6.74
CA LYS A 41 7.32 1.21 6.28
C LYS A 41 6.46 2.36 6.82
N THR A 42 6.68 2.76 8.08
CA THR A 42 5.97 3.89 8.69
C THR A 42 6.32 5.20 8.01
N HIS A 43 7.61 5.43 7.71
CA HIS A 43 8.07 6.58 6.94
C HIS A 43 7.41 6.64 5.57
N VAL A 44 7.43 5.54 4.79
CA VAL A 44 6.82 5.50 3.45
C VAL A 44 5.32 5.82 3.50
N ARG A 45 4.60 5.36 4.54
CA ARG A 45 3.16 5.59 4.67
C ARG A 45 2.79 7.00 5.13
N ARG A 46 3.65 7.70 5.86
CA ARG A 46 3.29 8.94 6.57
C ARG A 46 4.05 10.19 6.10
N ALA A 47 5.21 10.02 5.48
CA ALA A 47 6.03 11.16 5.08
C ALA A 47 5.44 11.85 3.86
N ASN A 48 5.36 13.18 3.91
CA ASN A 48 4.82 13.99 2.81
C ASN A 48 5.62 13.82 1.50
N CYS A 49 6.92 13.48 1.59
CA CYS A 49 7.75 13.19 0.42
C CYS A 49 7.34 11.92 -0.36
N HIS A 50 6.37 11.16 0.14
CA HIS A 50 5.83 9.94 -0.48
C HIS A 50 4.31 10.00 -0.68
N ASN A 51 3.71 11.20 -0.63
CA ASN A 51 2.26 11.39 -0.73
C ASN A 51 1.65 11.04 -2.11
N THR A 52 2.50 10.93 -3.15
CA THR A 52 2.12 10.50 -4.51
C THR A 52 2.66 9.12 -4.86
N ASN A 53 3.32 8.42 -3.93
CA ASN A 53 3.85 7.09 -4.19
C ASN A 53 2.74 6.02 -4.16
N ASN A 54 2.84 5.04 -5.05
CA ASN A 54 1.90 3.94 -5.20
C ASN A 54 2.38 2.59 -4.64
N LEU A 55 3.53 2.54 -3.96
CA LEU A 55 4.00 1.33 -3.28
C LEU A 55 3.15 0.98 -2.05
N CYS A 56 2.54 -0.20 -2.04
CA CYS A 56 1.90 -0.76 -0.86
C CYS A 56 2.93 -1.45 0.04
N THR A 57 3.28 -0.84 1.17
CA THR A 57 4.24 -1.41 2.13
C THR A 57 3.79 -2.69 2.85
N TRP A 58 2.53 -3.12 2.65
CA TRP A 58 2.02 -4.38 3.17
C TRP A 58 2.39 -5.54 2.24
N CYS A 59 2.01 -5.46 0.97
CA CYS A 59 2.26 -6.51 -0.01
C CYS A 59 3.55 -6.33 -0.84
N GLY A 60 4.21 -5.17 -0.75
CA GLY A 60 5.45 -4.89 -1.48
C GLY A 60 5.27 -4.59 -2.97
N HIS A 61 4.03 -4.45 -3.46
CA HIS A 61 3.72 -4.17 -4.86
C HIS A 61 3.31 -2.71 -5.06
N ASN A 62 3.48 -2.21 -6.28
CA ASN A 62 2.89 -0.95 -6.72
C ASN A 62 1.43 -1.17 -7.11
N VAL A 63 0.58 -0.24 -6.68
CA VAL A 63 -0.82 -0.16 -7.15
C VAL A 63 -0.84 0.61 -8.46
N ASN A 64 -1.43 0.03 -9.50
CA ASN A 64 -1.60 0.69 -10.79
C ASN A 64 -2.56 1.88 -10.62
N MET A 65 -2.08 3.07 -10.98
CA MET A 65 -2.84 4.31 -10.85
C MET A 65 -2.80 5.07 -12.17
N PRO A 66 -3.89 5.77 -12.53
CA PRO A 66 -3.86 6.76 -13.58
C PRO A 66 -2.78 7.83 -13.34
N ASP A 67 -2.24 8.37 -14.42
CA ASP A 67 -1.34 9.52 -14.34
C ASP A 67 -2.08 10.79 -13.89
N GLY A 68 -1.34 11.77 -13.36
CA GLY A 68 -1.88 13.09 -13.02
C GLY A 68 -2.75 13.17 -11.76
N LEU A 69 -2.79 12.12 -10.93
CA LEU A 69 -3.54 12.15 -9.68
C LEU A 69 -2.93 13.12 -8.65
N SER A 70 -3.81 13.81 -7.93
CA SER A 70 -3.44 14.55 -6.73
C SER A 70 -3.03 13.60 -5.60
N ALA A 71 -2.23 14.07 -4.64
CA ALA A 71 -1.84 13.31 -3.45
C ALA A 71 -3.04 12.77 -2.65
N ARG A 72 -4.15 13.52 -2.61
CA ARG A 72 -5.40 13.06 -1.98
C ARG A 72 -6.01 11.87 -2.72
N GLN A 73 -6.06 11.92 -4.05
CA GLN A 73 -6.60 10.84 -4.88
C GLN A 73 -5.72 9.58 -4.82
N VAL A 74 -4.40 9.73 -4.75
CA VAL A 74 -3.46 8.62 -4.49
C VAL A 74 -3.75 8.00 -3.13
N THR A 75 -3.89 8.82 -2.10
CA THR A 75 -4.20 8.35 -0.73
C THR A 75 -5.48 7.52 -0.70
N ILE A 76 -6.57 8.02 -1.29
CA ILE A 76 -7.86 7.29 -1.37
C ILE A 76 -7.68 5.92 -2.03
N ARG A 77 -6.98 5.87 -3.17
CA ARG A 77 -6.75 4.60 -3.90
C ARG A 77 -5.90 3.63 -3.09
N MET A 78 -4.87 4.12 -2.42
CA MET A 78 -4.00 3.29 -1.57
C MET A 78 -4.73 2.77 -0.34
N ASP A 79 -5.63 3.56 0.24
CA ASP A 79 -6.48 3.13 1.36
C ASP A 79 -7.50 2.08 0.92
N ALA A 80 -8.19 2.30 -0.20
CA ALA A 80 -9.10 1.32 -0.79
C ALA A 80 -8.38 -0.01 -1.07
N HIS A 81 -7.22 0.03 -1.76
CA HIS A 81 -6.38 -1.15 -1.98
C HIS A 81 -6.10 -1.91 -0.67
N ARG A 82 -5.63 -1.21 0.36
CA ARG A 82 -5.31 -1.82 1.66
C ARG A 82 -6.55 -2.46 2.30
N ALA A 83 -7.66 -1.74 2.33
CA ALA A 83 -8.89 -2.16 2.98
C ALA A 83 -9.55 -3.33 2.25
N GLU A 84 -9.51 -3.35 0.93
CA GLU A 84 -10.40 -4.20 0.11
C GLU A 84 -9.66 -5.32 -0.62
N ARG A 85 -8.41 -5.11 -1.05
CA ARG A 85 -7.78 -5.97 -2.08
C ARG A 85 -6.37 -6.45 -1.78
N CYS A 86 -5.64 -5.79 -0.88
CA CYS A 86 -4.27 -6.17 -0.51
C CYS A 86 -4.21 -7.61 0.01
N ALA A 87 -3.45 -8.48 -0.67
CA ALA A 87 -3.29 -9.89 -0.29
C ALA A 87 -2.55 -10.08 1.04
N SER A 88 -1.62 -9.18 1.36
CA SER A 88 -0.86 -9.19 2.61
C SER A 88 -1.52 -8.32 3.71
N ALA A 89 -2.84 -8.09 3.62
CA ALA A 89 -3.55 -7.32 4.61
C ALA A 89 -3.55 -8.04 5.99
N PRO A 90 -3.49 -7.30 7.11
CA PRO A 90 -3.57 -7.89 8.44
C PRO A 90 -4.89 -8.67 8.64
N LYS A 91 -4.87 -9.71 9.50
CA LYS A 91 -6.06 -10.52 9.82
C LYS A 91 -7.30 -9.69 10.19
N LYS A 92 -7.11 -8.60 10.95
CA LYS A 92 -8.19 -7.66 11.30
C LYS A 92 -8.88 -7.06 10.08
N ILE A 93 -8.11 -6.71 9.05
CA ILE A 93 -8.65 -6.17 7.79
C ILE A 93 -9.36 -7.26 7.00
N LEU A 94 -8.81 -8.47 6.95
CA LEU A 94 -9.47 -9.61 6.29
C LEU A 94 -10.82 -9.95 6.96
N GLY A 95 -10.89 -9.94 8.29
CA GLY A 95 -12.15 -10.10 9.02
C GLY A 95 -13.16 -9.01 8.67
N ALA A 96 -12.74 -7.75 8.66
CA ALA A 96 -13.59 -6.63 8.25
C ALA A 96 -14.10 -6.75 6.80
N ARG A 97 -13.31 -7.33 5.89
CA ARG A 97 -13.76 -7.61 4.51
C ARG A 97 -14.89 -8.62 4.48
N ILE A 98 -14.76 -9.71 5.23
CA ILE A 98 -15.78 -10.76 5.33
C ILE A 98 -17.08 -10.15 5.87
N GLU A 99 -17.02 -9.45 7.01
CA GLU A 99 -18.19 -8.81 7.62
C GLU A 99 -18.86 -7.80 6.67
N THR A 100 -18.05 -7.01 5.96
CA THR A 100 -18.57 -6.03 4.99
C THR A 100 -19.23 -6.71 3.79
N ALA A 101 -18.61 -7.75 3.24
CA ALA A 101 -19.17 -8.51 2.12
C ALA A 101 -20.46 -9.22 2.50
N GLU A 102 -20.53 -9.84 3.69
CA GLU A 102 -21.75 -10.47 4.22
C GLU A 102 -22.88 -9.44 4.37
N ARG A 103 -22.58 -8.28 4.95
CA ARG A 103 -23.54 -7.19 5.08
C ARG A 103 -24.05 -6.69 3.72
N LEU A 104 -23.15 -6.49 2.76
CA LEU A 104 -23.54 -6.01 1.42
C LEU A 104 -24.39 -7.05 0.69
N ARG A 105 -24.04 -8.33 0.81
CA ARG A 105 -24.83 -9.44 0.27
C ARG A 105 -26.25 -9.46 0.83
N GLU A 106 -26.40 -9.32 2.15
CA GLU A 106 -27.73 -9.26 2.80
C GLU A 106 -28.57 -8.08 2.31
N LEU A 107 -27.93 -6.94 2.05
CA LEU A 107 -28.57 -5.73 1.53
C LEU A 107 -28.79 -5.75 0.00
N GLY A 108 -28.43 -6.82 -0.70
CA GLY A 108 -28.50 -6.91 -2.16
C GLY A 108 -27.61 -5.91 -2.90
N ARG A 109 -26.48 -5.51 -2.31
CA ARG A 109 -25.54 -4.54 -2.87
C ARG A 109 -24.31 -5.22 -3.47
N ASP A 110 -23.71 -4.59 -4.48
CA ASP A 110 -22.46 -5.08 -5.07
C ASP A 110 -21.31 -5.06 -4.05
N TYR A 111 -20.53 -6.14 -4.04
CA TYR A 111 -19.34 -6.32 -3.21
C TYR A 111 -18.17 -6.89 -4.01
N SER A 112 -18.26 -6.95 -5.35
CA SER A 112 -17.27 -7.55 -6.26
C SER A 112 -15.87 -6.93 -6.15
N TYR A 113 -15.78 -5.70 -5.64
CA TYR A 113 -14.52 -5.00 -5.41
C TYR A 113 -13.76 -5.46 -4.15
N ILE A 114 -14.45 -6.10 -3.19
CA ILE A 114 -13.86 -6.61 -1.95
C ILE A 114 -13.32 -8.02 -2.18
N ALA A 115 -12.00 -8.18 -2.03
CA ALA A 115 -11.35 -9.49 -2.06
C ALA A 115 -11.57 -10.22 -0.73
N VAL A 116 -12.57 -11.09 -0.72
CA VAL A 116 -12.82 -12.05 0.36
C VAL A 116 -11.94 -13.30 0.12
N PRO A 117 -11.23 -13.81 1.15
CA PRO A 117 -10.42 -15.03 1.04
C PRO A 117 -11.20 -16.27 0.65
#